data_AF-A0A3D3USQ2-F1
#
_entry.id   AF-A0A3D3USQ2-F1
#
_cell.length_a   1.000
_cell.length_b   1.000
_cell.length_c   1.000
_cell.angle_alpha   90.00
_cell.angle_beta   90.00
_cell.angle_gamma   90.00
#
_symmetry.space_group_name_H-M   'P 1'
#
loop_
_entity.id
_entity.type
_entity.pdbx_description
1 polymer ?
#
loop_
_entity_poly.entity_id
_entity_poly.type
_entity_poly.pdbx_seq_one_letter_code
_entity_poly.pdbx_strand_id
1 'polypeptide(L)'
;MTTKLSIVDVGRALRKETETANTSHDAWRWKNVKKKTDKEDALKLAKLSAMNQIPTVHMLPKKVREKRSLIKYRQRLVKNKTSIQNSIRAIFSGQGI
;
A
#
# COMPACT_ATOMS: atom_id res chain seq x y z
N MET A 1 -4.17 -19.45 -2.95
CA MET A 1 -3.98 -18.07 -3.45
C MET A 1 -4.75 -17.13 -2.53
N THR A 2 -4.13 -16.65 -1.46
CA THR A 2 -4.82 -15.96 -0.36
C THR A 2 -5.29 -14.59 -0.84
N THR A 3 -6.59 -14.43 -1.09
CA THR A 3 -7.22 -13.15 -1.41
C THR A 3 -7.00 -12.22 -0.21
N LYS A 4 -5.99 -11.34 -0.27
CA LYS A 4 -5.86 -10.26 0.72
C LYS A 4 -7.08 -9.36 0.57
N LEU A 5 -8.09 -9.60 1.41
CA LEU A 5 -9.20 -8.67 1.59
C LEU A 5 -8.64 -7.44 2.29
N SER A 6 -8.83 -6.26 1.70
CA SER A 6 -8.53 -5.03 2.42
C SER A 6 -9.63 -4.76 3.44
N ILE A 7 -9.33 -4.01 4.50
CA ILE A 7 -10.32 -3.62 5.52
C ILE A 7 -11.56 -2.94 4.92
N VAL A 8 -11.38 -2.23 3.80
CA VAL A 8 -12.45 -1.60 3.02
C VAL A 8 -13.36 -2.63 2.34
N ASP A 9 -12.81 -3.74 1.85
CA ASP A 9 -13.63 -4.82 1.30
C ASP A 9 -14.47 -5.49 2.38
N VAL A 10 -13.90 -5.64 3.59
CA VAL A 10 -14.61 -6.16 4.75
C VAL A 10 -15.73 -5.21 5.16
N GLY A 11 -15.46 -3.91 5.29
CA GLY A 11 -16.48 -2.91 5.61
C GLY A 11 -17.60 -2.86 4.57
N ARG A 12 -17.27 -2.93 3.27
CA ARG A 12 -18.25 -2.99 2.20
C ARG A 12 -19.10 -4.26 2.24
N ALA A 13 -18.50 -5.42 2.54
CA ALA A 13 -19.25 -6.67 2.71
C ALA A 13 -20.24 -6.60 3.89
N LEU A 14 -19.87 -5.87 4.95
CA LEU A 14 -20.72 -5.60 6.11
C LEU A 14 -21.71 -4.46 5.91
N ARG A 15 -21.82 -3.91 4.68
CA ARG A 15 -22.67 -2.75 4.34
C ARG A 15 -22.41 -1.53 5.23
N LYS A 16 -21.16 -1.33 5.65
CA LYS A 16 -20.72 -0.15 6.38
C LYS A 16 -20.15 0.89 5.42
N GLU A 17 -20.38 2.15 5.73
CA GLU A 17 -19.69 3.24 5.06
C GLU A 17 -18.21 3.19 5.43
N THR A 18 -17.36 3.37 4.43
CA THR A 18 -15.91 3.28 4.59
C THR A 18 -15.25 4.48 3.96
N GLU A 19 -14.45 5.17 4.75
CA GLU A 19 -13.58 6.23 4.28
C GLU A 19 -12.14 5.76 4.27
N THR A 20 -11.37 6.18 3.27
CA THR A 20 -9.94 5.88 3.20
C THR A 20 -9.17 7.17 3.30
N ALA A 21 -8.45 7.36 4.40
CA ALA A 21 -7.61 8.53 4.60
C ALA A 21 -6.40 8.52 3.64
N ASN A 22 -6.05 9.69 3.11
CA ASN A 22 -4.78 9.85 2.40
C ASN A 22 -3.60 9.75 3.39
N THR A 23 -2.75 8.74 3.22
CA THR A 23 -1.59 8.53 4.10
C THR A 23 -0.47 9.57 3.94
N SER A 24 -0.50 10.36 2.86
CA SER A 24 0.52 11.37 2.56
C SER A 24 0.21 12.75 3.11
N HIS A 25 -0.98 12.97 3.68
CA HIS A 25 -1.38 14.27 4.22
C HIS A 25 -0.66 14.59 5.54
N ASP A 26 -0.36 15.87 5.79
CA ASP A 26 0.38 16.30 7.00
C ASP A 26 -0.32 15.90 8.31
N ALA A 27 -1.66 15.88 8.32
CA ALA A 27 -2.45 15.40 9.46
C ALA A 27 -2.12 13.94 9.89
N TRP A 28 -1.55 13.14 8.98
CA TRP A 28 -1.22 11.73 9.17
C TRP A 28 0.28 11.44 9.33
N ARG A 29 1.15 12.46 9.42
CA ARG A 29 2.61 12.24 9.54
C ARG A 29 2.99 11.67 10.91
N TRP A 30 3.55 10.46 10.91
CA TRP A 30 3.99 9.74 12.11
C TRP A 30 5.19 10.34 12.85
N LYS A 31 5.87 11.33 12.26
CA LYS A 31 7.10 11.90 12.85
C LYS A 31 6.90 12.46 14.27
N ASN A 32 5.68 12.85 14.61
CA ASN A 32 5.35 13.47 15.89
C ASN A 32 4.58 12.55 16.86
N VAL A 33 4.35 11.28 16.48
CA VAL A 33 3.56 10.33 17.29
C VAL A 33 4.50 9.44 18.10
N LYS A 34 4.57 9.69 19.42
CA LYS A 34 5.45 8.94 20.34
C LYS A 34 5.04 7.49 20.56
N LYS A 35 3.75 7.14 20.39
CA LYS A 35 3.22 5.79 20.63
C LYS A 35 2.27 5.40 19.51
N LYS A 36 2.56 4.28 18.85
CA LYS A 36 1.72 3.68 17.80
C LYS A 36 0.95 2.52 18.38
N THR A 37 -0.36 2.67 18.50
CA THR A 37 -1.26 1.59 18.92
C THR A 37 -2.48 1.62 18.03
N ASP A 38 -2.87 0.48 17.43
CA ASP A 38 -4.00 0.42 16.48
C ASP A 38 -5.29 1.04 17.03
N LYS A 39 -5.53 0.94 18.35
CA LYS A 39 -6.67 1.58 19.04
C LYS A 39 -6.61 3.11 19.01
N GLU A 40 -5.48 3.69 19.38
CA GLU A 40 -5.31 5.16 19.42
C GLU A 40 -5.31 5.74 18.00
N ASP A 41 -4.73 5.01 17.05
CA ASP A 41 -4.69 5.40 15.64
C ASP A 41 -6.09 5.39 15.00
N ALA A 42 -6.90 4.37 15.30
CA ALA A 42 -8.29 4.31 14.85
C ALA A 42 -9.13 5.45 15.45
N LEU A 43 -8.97 5.74 16.73
CA LEU A 43 -9.67 6.85 17.38
C LEU A 43 -9.27 8.20 16.78
N LYS A 44 -7.99 8.40 16.47
CA LYS A 44 -7.48 9.61 15.82
C LYS A 44 -8.07 9.77 14.42
N LEU A 45 -8.12 8.69 13.62
CA LEU A 45 -8.76 8.70 12.30
C LEU A 45 -10.24 9.06 12.39
N ALA A 46 -10.97 8.46 13.33
CA ALA A 46 -12.39 8.74 13.51
C ALA A 46 -12.64 10.22 13.87
N LYS A 47 -11.83 10.80 14.76
CA LYS A 47 -11.92 12.24 15.10
C LYS A 47 -11.63 13.14 13.91
N LEU A 48 -10.60 12.83 13.13
CA LEU A 48 -10.23 13.62 11.96
C LEU A 48 -11.25 13.53 10.82
N SER A 49 -11.84 12.34 10.62
CA SER A 49 -12.97 12.12 9.71
C SER A 49 -14.19 12.93 10.14
N ALA A 50 -14.57 12.87 11.41
CA ALA A 50 -15.70 13.64 11.95
C ALA A 50 -15.52 15.17 11.80
N MET A 51 -14.28 15.66 11.80
CA MET A 51 -13.96 17.07 11.58
C MET A 51 -13.79 17.45 10.09
N ASN A 52 -13.98 16.50 9.15
CA ASN A 52 -13.69 16.68 7.72
C ASN A 52 -12.26 17.20 7.43
N GLN A 53 -11.31 16.87 8.31
CA GLN A 53 -9.92 17.37 8.24
C GLN A 53 -8.95 16.42 7.51
N ILE A 54 -9.46 15.31 6.95
CA ILE A 54 -8.67 14.38 6.16
C ILE A 54 -9.18 14.32 4.72
N PRO A 55 -8.30 14.56 3.73
CA PRO A 55 -8.67 14.26 2.35
C PRO A 55 -8.87 12.76 2.20
N THR A 56 -10.07 12.37 1.81
CA THR A 56 -10.41 10.97 1.52
C THR A 56 -9.93 10.62 0.11
N VAL A 57 -9.44 9.39 -0.06
CA VAL A 57 -8.97 8.88 -1.35
C VAL A 57 -9.97 7.88 -1.89
N HIS A 58 -10.34 8.05 -3.15
CA HIS A 58 -11.18 7.09 -3.85
C HIS A 58 -10.47 5.73 -3.98
N MET A 59 -11.06 4.68 -3.41
CA MET A 59 -10.62 3.31 -3.61
C MET A 59 -11.20 2.70 -4.88
N LEU A 60 -10.31 2.25 -5.76
CA LEU A 60 -10.66 1.52 -6.98
C LEU A 60 -11.41 0.21 -6.68
N PRO A 61 -12.30 -0.24 -7.60
CA PRO A 61 -12.97 -1.53 -7.51
C PRO A 61 -11.99 -2.70 -7.30
N LYS A 62 -12.42 -3.73 -6.56
CA LYS A 62 -11.59 -4.90 -6.22
C LYS A 62 -10.92 -5.54 -7.44
N LYS A 63 -11.69 -5.80 -8.50
CA LYS A 63 -11.20 -6.40 -9.76
C LYS A 63 -10.04 -5.60 -10.38
N VAL A 64 -10.11 -4.27 -10.31
CA VAL A 64 -9.05 -3.38 -10.84
C VAL A 64 -7.80 -3.45 -9.96
N ARG A 65 -7.95 -3.48 -8.63
CA ARG A 65 -6.84 -3.60 -7.68
C ARG A 65 -6.12 -4.95 -7.82
N GLU A 66 -6.86 -6.04 -7.97
CA GLU A 66 -6.31 -7.38 -8.22
C GLU A 66 -5.49 -7.42 -9.52
N LYS A 67 -6.05 -6.89 -10.62
CA LYS A 67 -5.32 -6.77 -11.89
C LYS A 67 -4.03 -5.95 -11.74
N ARG A 68 -4.09 -4.80 -11.05
CA ARG A 68 -2.91 -3.97 -10.78
C ARG A 68 -1.87 -4.71 -9.93
N SER A 69 -2.29 -5.55 -8.99
CA SER A 69 -1.39 -6.39 -8.18
C SER A 69 -0.62 -7.39 -9.05
N LEU A 70 -1.29 -8.05 -9.99
CA LEU A 70 -0.65 -8.97 -10.94
C LEU A 70 0.36 -8.24 -11.85
N ILE A 71 0.01 -7.04 -12.34
CA ILE A 71 0.93 -6.22 -13.15
C ILE A 71 2.18 -5.85 -12.34
N LYS A 72 2.02 -5.40 -11.09
CA LYS A 72 3.15 -5.10 -10.19
C LYS A 72 4.02 -6.33 -9.93
N TYR A 73 3.40 -7.49 -9.72
CA TYR A 73 4.12 -8.75 -9.53
C TYR A 73 4.96 -9.12 -10.76
N ARG A 74 4.38 -9.02 -11.97
CA ARG A 74 5.11 -9.21 -13.22
C ARG A 74 6.30 -8.25 -13.34
N GLN A 75 6.08 -6.96 -13.09
CA GLN A 75 7.16 -5.96 -13.14
C GLN A 75 8.30 -6.30 -12.17
N ARG A 76 7.98 -6.78 -10.96
CA ARG A 76 8.97 -7.23 -9.99
C ARG A 76 9.78 -8.41 -10.51
N LEU A 77 9.14 -9.41 -11.11
CA LEU A 77 9.84 -10.56 -11.70
C LEU A 77 10.78 -10.13 -12.83
N VAL A 78 10.34 -9.22 -13.70
CA VAL A 78 11.19 -8.67 -14.77
C VAL A 78 12.40 -7.95 -14.18
N LYS A 79 12.20 -7.08 -13.19
CA LYS A 79 13.31 -6.39 -12.50
C LYS A 79 14.29 -7.38 -11.87
N ASN A 80 13.80 -8.42 -11.21
CA ASN A 80 14.65 -9.45 -10.61
C ASN A 80 15.47 -10.19 -11.67
N LYS A 81 14.84 -10.59 -12.79
CA LYS A 81 15.53 -11.21 -13.91
C LYS A 81 16.65 -10.31 -14.44
N THR A 82 16.34 -9.06 -14.72
CA THR A 82 17.33 -8.09 -15.22
C THR A 82 18.46 -7.87 -14.21
N SER A 83 18.14 -7.78 -12.92
CA SER A 83 19.14 -7.64 -11.85
C SER A 83 20.11 -8.83 -11.85
N ILE A 84 19.60 -10.06 -11.92
CA ILE A 84 20.42 -11.27 -11.95
C ILE A 84 21.33 -11.29 -13.19
N GLN A 85 20.78 -10.97 -14.37
CA GLN A 85 21.58 -10.89 -15.60
C GLN A 85 22.68 -9.83 -15.49
N ASN A 86 22.39 -8.68 -14.90
CA ASN A 86 23.39 -7.63 -14.71
C ASN A 86 24.45 -8.05 -13.69
N SER A 87 24.07 -8.74 -12.62
CA SER A 87 25.04 -9.31 -11.67
C SER A 87 25.98 -10.31 -12.35
N ILE A 88 25.45 -11.19 -13.20
CA ILE A 88 26.26 -12.15 -13.97
C ILE A 88 27.23 -11.40 -14.90
N ARG A 89 26.75 -10.42 -15.69
CA ARG A 89 27.61 -9.61 -16.57
C ARG A 89 28.70 -8.86 -15.81
N ALA A 90 28.39 -8.33 -14.63
CA ALA A 90 29.37 -7.65 -13.79
C ALA A 90 30.48 -8.60 -13.32
N ILE A 91 30.15 -9.86 -12.99
CA ILE A 91 31.14 -10.87 -12.62
C ILE A 91 32.07 -11.18 -13.81
N PHE A 92 31.50 -11.44 -14.99
CA PHE A 92 32.30 -11.72 -16.19
C PHE A 92 33.20 -10.54 -16.57
N SER A 93 32.64 -9.32 -16.58
CA SER A 93 33.40 -8.11 -16.85
C SER A 93 34.53 -7.87 -15.84
N GLY A 94 34.32 -8.22 -14.56
CA GLY A 94 35.37 -8.16 -13.53
C GLY A 94 36.48 -9.19 -13.72
N GLN A 95 36.21 -10.28 -14.45
CA GLN A 95 37.21 -11.29 -14.83
C GLN A 95 37.88 -10.99 -16.18
N GLY A 96 37.50 -9.89 -16.85
CA GLY A 96 38.04 -9.51 -18.16
C GLY A 96 37.52 -10.36 -19.33
N ILE A 97 36.38 -11.03 -19.15
CA ILE A 97 35.69 -11.87 -20.16
C ILE A 97 34.38 -11.20 -20.59
#